data_AF-A0A7X8Z5C5-F1
#
_entry.id   AF-A0A7X8Z5C5-F1
#
_cell.length_a   1.000
_cell.length_b   1.000
_cell.length_c   1.000
_cell.angle_alpha   90.00
_cell.angle_beta   90.00
_cell.angle_gamma   90.00
#
_symmetry.space_group_name_H-M   'P 1'
#
loop_
_entity.id
_entity.type
_entity.pdbx_description
1 polymer ?
#
loop_
_entity_poly.entity_id
_entity_poly.type
_entity_poly.pdbx_seq_one_letter_code
_entity_poly.pdbx_strand_id
1 'polypeptide(L)'
;VTVLGHLQRGGKPSAFDRILATRYGVAAVHLAAQGEFNRMISLQGEAITSVPLTKEVTELRRVPSGGELVRAAKEIGIEFGN
;
A
#
# COMPACT_ATOMS: atom_id res chain seq x y z
N VAL A 1 17.92 -0.83 23.67
CA VAL A 1 17.61 -1.18 22.27
C VAL A 1 16.32 -1.99 22.28
N THR A 2 15.33 -1.62 21.46
CA THR A 2 14.04 -2.32 21.35
C THR A 2 13.81 -2.69 19.89
N VAL A 3 13.43 -3.95 19.62
CA VAL A 3 13.15 -4.46 18.27
C VAL A 3 11.73 -5.02 18.25
N LEU A 4 10.85 -4.42 17.43
CA LEU A 4 9.41 -4.76 17.43
C LEU A 4 9.08 -6.08 16.73
N GLY A 5 9.73 -6.39 15.60
CA GLY A 5 9.54 -7.65 14.87
C GLY A 5 8.09 -7.95 14.48
N HIS A 6 7.65 -9.19 14.72
CA HIS A 6 6.34 -9.70 14.30
C HIS A 6 5.13 -9.00 14.94
N LEU A 7 5.34 -8.22 16.02
CA LEU A 7 4.27 -7.45 16.66
C LEU A 7 3.57 -6.50 15.66
N GLN A 8 4.32 -5.97 14.69
CA GLN A 8 3.80 -5.06 13.65
C GLN A 8 2.86 -5.72 12.63
N ARG A 9 2.80 -7.07 12.58
CA ARG A 9 1.91 -7.80 11.67
C ARG A 9 0.60 -8.24 12.34
N GLY A 10 0.51 -8.11 13.66
CA GLY A 10 -0.68 -8.44 14.44
C GLY A 10 -1.50 -7.22 14.83
N GLY A 11 -2.52 -7.45 15.66
CA GLY A 11 -3.42 -6.40 16.15
C GLY A 11 -4.73 -6.30 15.37
N LYS A 12 -5.68 -5.53 15.92
CA LYS A 12 -6.97 -5.29 15.28
C LYS A 12 -6.78 -4.25 14.15
N PRO A 13 -7.30 -4.49 12.93
CA PRO A 13 -7.21 -3.52 11.84
C PRO A 13 -7.83 -2.17 12.24
N SER A 14 -7.27 -1.06 11.76
CA SER A 14 -7.84 0.27 11.98
C SER A 14 -9.17 0.44 11.23
N ALA A 15 -9.89 1.53 11.50
CA ALA A 15 -11.10 1.86 10.73
C ALA A 15 -10.79 2.04 9.24
N PHE A 16 -9.66 2.67 8.91
CA PHE A 16 -9.19 2.84 7.54
C PHE A 16 -8.96 1.49 6.86
N ASP A 17 -8.24 0.57 7.53
CA ASP A 17 -7.95 -0.75 6.97
C ASP A 17 -9.22 -1.54 6.66
N ARG A 18 -10.22 -1.48 7.55
CA ARG A 18 -11.51 -2.15 7.34
C ARG A 18 -12.25 -1.59 6.13
N ILE A 19 -12.35 -0.27 6.03
CA ILE A 19 -13.02 0.39 4.89
C ILE A 19 -12.27 0.06 3.59
N LEU A 20 -10.94 0.14 3.59
CA LEU A 20 -10.11 -0.16 2.43
C LEU A 20 -10.30 -1.62 1.98
N ALA A 21 -10.25 -2.58 2.92
CA ALA A 21 -10.46 -3.99 2.62
C ALA A 21 -11.84 -4.26 2.00
N THR A 22 -12.90 -3.65 2.54
CA THR A 22 -14.25 -3.75 1.97
C THR A 22 -14.30 -3.18 0.55
N ARG A 23 -13.74 -1.99 0.32
CA ARG A 23 -13.68 -1.37 -1.01
C ARG A 23 -12.93 -2.26 -2.01
N TYR A 24 -11.82 -2.86 -1.59
CA TYR A 24 -11.04 -3.78 -2.41
C TYR A 24 -11.83 -5.04 -2.78
N GLY A 25 -12.48 -5.67 -1.80
CA GLY A 25 -13.29 -6.88 -2.02
C GLY A 25 -14.45 -6.64 -2.99
N VAL A 26 -15.19 -5.53 -2.80
CA VAL A 26 -16.30 -5.15 -3.69
C VAL A 26 -15.79 -4.96 -5.12
N ALA A 27 -14.73 -4.18 -5.33
CA ALA A 27 -14.18 -3.95 -6.67
C ALA A 27 -13.66 -5.24 -7.34
N ALA A 28 -13.02 -6.14 -6.57
CA ALA A 28 -12.55 -7.42 -7.08
C ALA A 28 -13.70 -8.31 -7.55
N VAL A 29 -14.79 -8.38 -6.80
CA VAL A 29 -15.99 -9.16 -7.17
C VAL A 29 -16.65 -8.58 -8.43
N HIS A 30 -16.71 -7.25 -8.56
CA HIS A 30 -17.24 -6.63 -9.79
C HIS A 30 -16.42 -6.99 -11.04
N LEU A 31 -15.08 -6.94 -10.97
CA LEU A 31 -14.23 -7.36 -12.09
C LEU A 31 -14.40 -8.84 -12.41
N ALA A 32 -14.45 -9.70 -11.38
CA ALA A 32 -14.67 -11.13 -11.58
C ALA A 32 -16.02 -11.40 -12.26
N ALA A 33 -17.08 -10.68 -11.87
CA ALA A 33 -18.40 -10.78 -12.49
C ALA A 33 -18.41 -10.32 -13.96
N GLN A 34 -17.50 -9.42 -14.33
CA GLN A 34 -17.28 -8.96 -15.71
C GLN A 34 -16.33 -9.87 -16.51
N GLY A 35 -15.79 -10.93 -15.91
CA GLY A 35 -14.80 -11.81 -16.54
C GLY A 35 -13.40 -11.21 -16.65
N GLU A 36 -13.15 -10.09 -15.97
CA GLU A 36 -11.87 -9.37 -16.00
C GLU A 36 -10.88 -9.94 -14.95
N PHE A 37 -10.27 -11.06 -15.29
CA PHE A 37 -9.22 -11.70 -14.47
C PHE A 37 -7.82 -11.16 -14.80
N ASN A 38 -6.81 -11.62 -14.05
CA ASN A 38 -5.41 -11.16 -14.16
C ASN A 38 -5.23 -9.66 -13.89
N ARG A 39 -6.00 -9.12 -12.94
CA ARG A 39 -5.90 -7.74 -12.49
C ARG A 39 -5.79 -7.67 -10.97
N MET A 40 -5.07 -6.67 -10.48
CA MET A 40 -4.95 -6.34 -9.06
C MET A 40 -5.72 -5.06 -8.76
N ILE A 41 -6.51 -5.07 -7.69
CA ILE A 41 -7.13 -3.84 -7.18
C ILE A 41 -6.08 -2.96 -6.50
N SER A 42 -6.12 -1.65 -6.77
CA SER A 42 -5.17 -0.68 -6.25
C SER A 42 -5.90 0.57 -5.74
N LEU A 43 -5.30 1.24 -4.75
CA LEU A 43 -5.70 2.56 -4.29
C LEU A 43 -4.71 3.58 -4.87
N GLN A 44 -5.20 4.47 -5.73
CA GLN A 44 -4.42 5.57 -6.31
C GLN A 44 -5.03 6.89 -5.85
N GLY A 45 -4.34 7.59 -4.95
CA GLY A 45 -4.93 8.70 -4.20
C GLY A 45 -6.09 8.19 -3.35
N GLU A 46 -7.30 8.68 -3.64
CA GLU A 46 -8.53 8.24 -2.97
C GLU A 46 -9.34 7.23 -3.78
N ALA A 47 -8.95 6.98 -5.04
CA ALA A 47 -9.72 6.18 -6.00
C ALA A 47 -9.32 4.70 -5.97
N ILE A 48 -10.33 3.82 -6.04
CA ILE A 48 -10.13 2.39 -6.26
C ILE A 48 -10.03 2.14 -7.76
N THR A 49 -8.94 1.54 -8.19
CA THR A 49 -8.63 1.24 -9.58
C THR A 49 -8.21 -0.21 -9.74
N SER A 50 -7.97 -0.66 -10.97
CA SER A 50 -7.38 -1.96 -11.24
C SER A 50 -6.20 -1.86 -12.20
N VAL A 51 -5.12 -2.57 -11.88
CA VAL A 51 -3.91 -2.65 -12.72
C VAL A 51 -3.75 -4.08 -13.25
N PRO A 52 -3.27 -4.28 -14.49
CA PRO A 52 -2.98 -5.61 -14.99
C PRO A 52 -1.88 -6.28 -14.15
N LEU A 53 -2.06 -7.56 -13.83
CA LEU A 53 -1.00 -8.42 -13.32
C LEU A 53 -0.16 -8.91 -14.51
N THR A 54 0.76 -8.09 -14.98
CA THR A 54 1.76 -8.51 -15.98
C THR A 54 2.79 -9.43 -15.33
N LYS A 55 3.44 -10.30 -16.13
CA LYS A 55 4.51 -11.18 -15.62
C LYS A 55 5.74 -10.39 -15.16
N GLU A 56 5.87 -9.14 -15.62
CA GLU A 56 7.01 -8.27 -15.42
C GLU A 56 6.68 -7.14 -14.42
N VAL A 57 6.33 -7.48 -13.16
CA VAL A 57 6.43 -6.49 -12.07
C VAL A 57 7.92 -6.26 -11.79
N THR A 58 8.55 -5.44 -12.62
CA THR A 58 10.01 -5.27 -12.69
C THR A 58 10.53 -4.21 -11.73
N GLU A 59 9.67 -3.30 -11.29
CA GLU A 59 10.09 -2.16 -10.49
C GLU A 59 9.68 -2.31 -9.03
N LEU A 60 10.67 -2.11 -8.15
CA LEU A 60 10.44 -2.02 -6.71
C LEU A 60 9.86 -0.65 -6.37
N ARG A 61 8.78 -0.63 -5.57
CA ARG A 61 8.29 0.60 -4.96
C ARG A 61 9.29 1.09 -3.91
N ARG A 62 10.14 2.04 -4.30
CA ARG A 62 11.13 2.67 -3.42
C ARG A 62 10.50 3.88 -2.72
N VAL A 63 10.99 4.17 -1.52
CA VAL A 63 10.72 5.44 -0.86
C VAL A 63 11.49 6.55 -1.61
N PRO A 64 10.83 7.64 -2.03
CA PRO A 64 11.54 8.78 -2.62
C PRO A 64 12.41 9.46 -1.57
N SER A 65 13.74 9.25 -1.63
CA SER A 65 14.69 9.76 -0.61
C SER A 65 14.76 11.29 -0.54
N GLY A 66 14.42 11.98 -1.63
CA GLY A 66 14.25 13.43 -1.69
C GLY A 66 12.80 13.91 -1.59
N GLY A 67 11.86 13.00 -1.29
CA GLY A 67 10.43 13.34 -1.18
C GLY A 67 10.13 14.23 0.01
N GLU A 68 9.04 14.99 -0.08
CA GLU A 68 8.60 15.94 0.94
C GLU A 68 8.57 15.33 2.35
N LEU A 69 7.99 14.14 2.51
CA LEU A 69 7.89 13.47 3.81
C LEU A 69 9.26 13.11 4.41
N VAL A 70 10.21 12.67 3.58
CA VAL A 70 11.57 12.34 4.04
C VAL A 70 12.29 13.63 4.46
N ARG A 71 12.08 14.73 3.72
CA ARG A 71 12.63 16.03 4.07
C ARG A 71 12.05 16.57 5.37
N ALA A 72 10.72 16.54 5.52
CA ALA A 72 10.05 16.96 6.74
C ALA A 72 10.53 16.16 7.96
N ALA A 73 10.69 14.83 7.81
CA ALA A 73 11.26 13.98 8.85
C ALA A 73 12.67 14.41 9.26
N LYS A 74 13.55 14.70 8.30
CA LYS A 74 14.91 15.20 8.57
C LYS A 74 14.90 16.57 9.25
N GLU A 75 14.02 17.47 8.84
CA GLU A 75 13.89 18.83 9.41
C GLU A 75 13.46 18.81 10.88
N ILE A 76 12.73 17.77 11.32
CA ILE A 76 12.39 17.55 12.74
C ILE A 76 13.40 16.66 13.49
N GLY A 77 14.54 16.34 12.88
CA GLY A 77 15.65 15.61 13.52
C GLY A 77 15.60 14.08 13.40
N ILE A 78 14.79 13.50 12.49
CA ILE A 78 14.79 12.05 12.23
C ILE A 78 15.94 11.71 11.28
N GLU A 79 16.79 10.75 11.68
CA GLU A 79 17.84 10.16 10.86
C GLU A 79 17.45 8.76 10.35
N PHE A 80 17.88 8.44 9.12
CA PHE A 80 17.61 7.16 8.46
C PHE A 80 18.86 6.26 8.37
N GLY A 81 19.93 6.59 9.11
CA GLY A 81 21.16 5.79 9.17
C GLY A 81 22.02 5.86 7.91
N ASN A 82 22.00 7.00 7.23
CA ASN A 82 22.71 7.29 5.99
C ASN A 82 23.52 8.57 6.07
#